data_AF-A0AAV1ZPY0-F1
#
_entry.id   AF-A0AAV1ZPY0-F1
#
_cell.length_a   1.000
_cell.length_b   1.000
_cell.length_c   1.000
_cell.angle_alpha   90.00
_cell.angle_beta   90.00
_cell.angle_gamma   90.00
#
_symmetry.space_group_name_H-M   'P 1'
#
loop_
_entity.id
_entity.type
_entity.pdbx_description
1 polymer ?
#
loop_
_entity_poly.entity_id
_entity_poly.type
_entity_poly.pdbx_seq_one_letter_code
_entity_poly.pdbx_strand_id
1 'polypeptide(L)'
;MKIAAVLILVVCVAQSATVKQFAQKLCRTEEDCDWDQCCIDAQTRIPGFQGLCDNPTRRGAVCNPDPNDRTEEGRYRKACPCKEGLSCKPHEEVIGGKMQSIYMCQA
;
A
#
# COMPACT_ATOMS: atom_id res chain seq x y z
N MET A 1 -37.45 1.09 35.95
CA MET A 1 -37.55 1.47 34.52
C MET A 1 -36.53 2.53 34.07
N LYS A 2 -35.83 3.26 34.96
CA LYS A 2 -34.88 4.33 34.57
C LYS A 2 -33.44 3.84 34.28
N ILE A 3 -33.05 2.67 34.78
CA ILE A 3 -31.66 2.16 34.71
C ILE A 3 -31.35 1.50 33.36
N ALA A 4 -32.34 0.84 32.74
CA ALA A 4 -32.17 0.18 31.45
C ALA A 4 -31.95 1.18 30.29
N ALA A 5 -32.59 2.34 30.33
CA ALA A 5 -32.43 3.38 29.32
C ALA A 5 -31.02 4.02 29.34
N VAL A 6 -30.41 4.13 30.52
CA VAL A 6 -29.06 4.69 30.68
C VAL A 6 -27.99 3.74 30.16
N LEU A 7 -28.16 2.43 30.37
CA LEU A 7 -27.21 1.41 29.87
C LEU A 7 -27.24 1.29 28.34
N ILE A 8 -28.39 1.45 27.70
CA ILE A 8 -28.52 1.40 26.23
C ILE A 8 -27.87 2.64 25.59
N LEU A 9 -27.95 3.80 26.24
CA LEU A 9 -27.29 5.03 25.76
C LEU A 9 -25.76 4.94 25.83
N VAL A 10 -25.18 4.34 26.87
CA VAL A 10 -23.72 4.21 27.03
C VAL A 10 -23.09 3.29 25.99
N VAL A 11 -23.81 2.24 25.55
CA VAL A 11 -23.30 1.29 24.54
C VAL A 11 -23.20 1.93 23.14
N CYS A 12 -24.06 2.89 22.80
CA CYS A 12 -24.02 3.56 21.49
C CYS A 12 -22.86 4.57 21.35
N VAL A 13 -22.40 5.20 22.44
CA VAL A 13 -21.32 6.22 22.35
C VAL A 13 -19.93 5.58 22.25
N ALA A 14 -19.77 4.33 22.65
CA ALA A 14 -18.47 3.63 22.60
C ALA A 14 -18.11 3.06 21.21
N GLN A 15 -19.06 2.96 20.28
CA GLN A 15 -18.83 2.39 18.94
C GLN A 15 -18.39 3.41 17.89
N SER A 16 -18.33 4.71 18.22
CA SER A 16 -17.87 5.77 17.30
C SER A 16 -16.34 5.86 17.21
N ALA A 17 -15.59 4.92 17.81
CA ALA A 17 -14.14 4.86 17.71
C ALA A 17 -13.69 4.48 16.28
N THR A 18 -13.55 5.53 15.46
CA THR A 18 -12.59 5.67 14.38
C THR A 18 -12.73 4.68 13.21
N VAL A 19 -13.68 4.95 12.32
CA VAL A 19 -13.48 4.63 10.90
C VAL A 19 -12.32 5.52 10.43
N LYS A 20 -11.08 5.06 10.55
CA LYS A 20 -9.95 5.69 9.87
C LYS A 20 -10.20 5.50 8.37
N GLN A 21 -10.85 6.45 7.72
CA GLN A 21 -10.69 6.63 6.29
C GLN A 21 -9.20 6.90 6.08
N PHE A 22 -8.43 5.85 5.79
CA PHE A 22 -7.08 5.99 5.28
C PHE A 22 -7.22 6.56 3.87
N ALA A 23 -7.43 7.88 3.78
CA ALA A 23 -7.23 8.60 2.55
C ALA A 23 -5.77 8.39 2.18
N GLN A 24 -5.53 7.59 1.15
CA GLN A 24 -4.18 7.30 0.69
C GLN A 24 -3.55 8.62 0.21
N LYS A 25 -2.39 8.96 0.78
CA LYS A 25 -1.72 10.25 0.53
C LYS A 25 -1.25 10.29 -0.92
N LEU A 26 -1.50 11.40 -1.60
CA LEU A 26 -1.06 11.62 -2.97
C LEU A 26 0.38 12.14 -2.98
N CYS A 27 1.12 11.83 -4.03
CA CYS A 27 2.47 12.32 -4.23
C CYS A 27 2.75 12.70 -5.68
N ARG A 28 3.66 13.65 -5.85
CA ARG A 28 4.31 13.96 -7.12
C ARG A 28 5.67 13.29 -7.18
N THR A 29 6.42 13.38 -6.07
CA THR A 29 7.74 12.76 -5.86
C THR A 29 7.78 12.03 -4.51
N GLU A 30 8.86 11.30 -4.24
CA GLU A 30 9.04 10.56 -2.98
C GLU A 30 9.09 11.47 -1.75
N GLU A 31 9.54 12.72 -1.91
CA GLU A 31 9.64 13.72 -0.82
C GLU A 31 8.28 14.13 -0.24
N ASP A 32 7.19 13.91 -1.00
CA ASP A 32 5.84 14.16 -0.50
C ASP A 32 5.39 13.08 0.50
N CYS A 33 6.04 11.91 0.53
CA CYS A 33 5.65 10.77 1.34
C CYS A 33 6.33 10.78 2.72
N ASP A 34 5.80 9.97 3.63
CA ASP A 34 6.43 9.80 4.94
C ASP A 34 7.76 9.05 4.80
N TRP A 35 8.67 9.18 5.77
CA TRP A 35 10.07 8.71 5.68
C TRP A 35 10.22 7.20 5.43
N ASP A 36 9.20 6.41 5.73
CA ASP A 36 9.16 4.95 5.52
C ASP A 36 8.30 4.54 4.31
N GLN A 37 7.84 5.49 3.51
CA GLN A 37 6.97 5.28 2.35
C GLN A 37 7.66 5.63 1.03
N CYS A 38 7.18 5.05 -0.06
CA CYS A 38 7.60 5.40 -1.41
C CYS A 38 6.44 6.02 -2.21
N CYS A 39 6.76 6.74 -3.27
CA CYS A 39 5.77 7.24 -4.22
C CYS A 39 5.63 6.27 -5.40
N ILE A 40 4.48 5.60 -5.52
CA ILE A 40 4.14 4.74 -6.67
C ILE A 40 3.37 5.53 -7.73
N ASP A 41 3.61 5.21 -9.00
CA ASP A 41 2.88 5.80 -10.11
C ASP A 41 1.42 5.34 -10.08
N ALA A 42 0.51 6.30 -10.10
CA ALA A 42 -0.92 6.07 -10.03
C ALA A 42 -1.62 7.07 -10.93
N GLN A 43 -2.49 6.60 -11.81
CA GLN A 43 -3.30 7.48 -12.67
C GLN A 43 -4.40 8.16 -11.85
N THR A 44 -4.01 9.14 -11.03
CA THR A 44 -4.95 9.93 -10.23
C THR A 44 -5.62 10.99 -11.11
N ARG A 45 -6.83 11.39 -10.75
CA ARG A 45 -7.59 12.43 -11.47
C ARG A 45 -7.21 13.85 -11.07
N ILE A 46 -6.26 14.02 -10.15
CA ILE A 46 -5.90 15.32 -9.58
C ILE A 46 -4.69 15.88 -10.32
N PRO A 47 -4.81 17.06 -10.97
CA PRO A 47 -3.69 17.67 -11.69
C PRO A 47 -2.47 17.87 -10.79
N GLY A 48 -1.30 17.48 -11.27
CA GLY A 48 -0.03 17.62 -10.55
C GLY A 48 0.31 16.49 -9.58
N PHE A 49 -0.64 15.60 -9.27
CA PHE A 49 -0.41 14.42 -8.41
C PHE A 49 -0.66 13.15 -9.21
N GLN A 50 0.39 12.54 -9.71
CA GLN A 50 0.32 11.30 -10.51
C GLN A 50 0.84 10.09 -9.74
N GLY A 51 0.85 10.18 -8.41
CA GLY A 51 1.31 9.09 -7.57
C GLY A 51 0.54 8.99 -6.26
N LEU A 52 0.74 7.85 -5.61
CA LEU A 52 0.26 7.55 -4.28
C LEU A 52 1.44 7.17 -3.39
N CYS A 53 1.44 7.66 -2.15
CA CYS A 53 2.34 7.15 -1.14
C CYS A 53 1.88 5.74 -0.73
N ASP A 54 2.82 4.81 -0.71
CA ASP A 54 2.58 3.45 -0.28
C ASP A 54 3.74 2.93 0.57
N ASN A 55 3.48 1.86 1.33
CA ASN A 55 4.47 1.25 2.20
C ASN A 55 5.36 0.27 1.42
N PRO A 56 6.59 -0.01 1.90
CA PRO A 56 7.46 -1.03 1.35
C PRO A 56 6.77 -2.39 1.24
N THR A 57 7.02 -3.08 0.13
CA THR A 57 6.33 -4.31 -0.22
C THR A 57 6.66 -5.42 0.78
N ARG A 58 5.62 -6.07 1.30
CA ARG A 58 5.72 -7.08 2.35
C ARG A 58 6.14 -8.43 1.77
N ARG A 59 6.64 -9.32 2.63
CA ARG A 59 6.99 -10.69 2.24
C ARG A 59 5.80 -11.39 1.56
N GLY A 60 6.07 -12.10 0.47
CA GLY A 60 5.08 -12.86 -0.30
C GLY A 60 4.23 -12.01 -1.24
N ALA A 61 4.32 -10.67 -1.18
CA ALA A 61 3.66 -9.80 -2.14
C ALA A 61 4.49 -9.68 -3.41
N VAL A 62 3.80 -9.44 -4.53
CA VAL A 62 4.41 -9.23 -5.85
C VAL A 62 5.22 -7.94 -5.83
N CYS A 63 6.42 -7.99 -6.43
CA CYS A 63 7.35 -6.87 -6.49
C CYS A 63 7.81 -6.59 -7.93
N ASN A 64 8.43 -5.43 -8.14
CA ASN A 64 9.10 -5.14 -9.39
C ASN A 64 10.54 -5.68 -9.36
N PRO A 65 10.92 -6.59 -10.27
CA PRO A 65 12.30 -7.10 -10.31
C PRO A 65 13.33 -6.04 -10.73
N ASP A 66 12.90 -4.99 -11.42
CA ASP A 66 13.76 -3.87 -11.80
C ASP A 66 13.61 -2.71 -10.79
N PRO A 67 14.61 -2.44 -9.93
CA PRO A 67 14.55 -1.35 -8.96
C PRO A 67 14.68 0.03 -9.62
N ASN A 68 15.13 0.10 -10.88
CA ASN A 68 15.30 1.34 -11.64
C ASN A 68 14.10 1.66 -12.53
N ASP A 69 13.09 0.79 -12.58
CA ASP A 69 11.86 1.02 -13.32
C ASP A 69 11.00 2.08 -12.63
N ARG A 70 11.37 3.34 -12.91
CA ARG A 70 10.78 4.56 -12.37
C ARG A 70 10.26 5.47 -13.50
N THR A 71 9.36 6.39 -13.17
CA THR A 71 8.95 7.46 -14.08
C THR A 71 10.05 8.53 -14.19
N GLU A 72 9.90 9.48 -15.12
CA GLU A 72 10.85 10.61 -15.24
C GLU A 72 10.94 11.45 -13.96
N GLU A 73 9.86 11.52 -13.20
CA GLU A 73 9.81 12.21 -11.90
C GLU A 73 10.20 11.29 -10.72
N GLY A 74 10.68 10.08 -11.00
CA GLY A 74 11.18 9.16 -9.98
C GLY A 74 10.11 8.34 -9.25
N ARG A 75 8.88 8.20 -9.75
CA ARG A 75 7.87 7.33 -9.11
C ARG A 75 8.08 5.86 -9.47
N TYR A 76 7.82 4.94 -8.56
CA TYR A 76 7.88 3.50 -8.82
C TYR A 76 6.68 3.04 -9.65
N ARG A 77 6.88 2.38 -10.80
CA ARG A 77 5.77 2.07 -11.72
C ARG A 77 4.82 0.96 -11.27
N LYS A 78 5.27 0.05 -10.40
CA LYS A 78 4.50 -1.15 -10.01
C LYS A 78 4.22 -1.23 -8.52
N ALA A 79 5.28 -1.16 -7.73
CA ALA A 79 5.23 -1.34 -6.29
C ALA A 79 6.44 -0.65 -5.67
N CYS A 80 6.33 -0.31 -4.38
CA CYS A 80 7.49 0.08 -3.61
C CYS A 80 8.56 -1.02 -3.59
N PRO A 81 9.81 -0.66 -3.25
CA PRO A 81 10.82 -1.66 -2.93
C PRO A 81 10.34 -2.62 -1.84
N CYS A 82 10.89 -3.84 -1.84
CA CYS A 82 10.66 -4.78 -0.75
C CYS A 82 11.11 -4.17 0.59
N LYS A 83 10.35 -4.45 1.66
CA LYS A 83 10.72 -4.05 3.02
C LYS A 83 12.12 -4.56 3.36
N GLU A 84 12.84 -3.80 4.19
CA GLU A 84 14.16 -4.16 4.69
C GLU A 84 14.27 -5.63 5.12
N GLY A 85 15.36 -6.29 4.71
CA GLY A 85 15.59 -7.71 4.95
C GLY A 85 14.87 -8.64 3.97
N LEU A 86 14.20 -8.11 2.94
CA LEU A 86 13.60 -8.87 1.86
C LEU A 86 14.22 -8.48 0.50
N SER A 87 14.16 -9.38 -0.46
CA SER A 87 14.61 -9.19 -1.83
C SER A 87 13.55 -9.66 -2.81
N CYS A 88 13.44 -8.98 -3.96
CA CYS A 88 12.52 -9.35 -5.02
C CYS A 88 13.08 -10.55 -5.80
N LYS A 89 12.55 -11.75 -5.57
CA LYS A 89 13.04 -13.00 -6.15
C LYS A 89 11.96 -13.67 -7.01
N PRO A 90 12.33 -14.42 -8.06
CA PRO A 90 11.37 -15.18 -8.83
C PRO A 90 10.67 -16.23 -7.94
N HIS A 91 9.40 -16.49 -8.25
CA HIS A 91 8.54 -17.48 -7.64
C HIS A 91 7.73 -18.14 -8.77
N GLU A 92 7.79 -19.46 -8.84
CA GLU A 92 7.06 -20.22 -9.86
C GLU A 92 5.65 -20.52 -9.36
N GLU A 93 4.65 -20.08 -10.10
CA GLU A 93 3.24 -20.33 -9.80
C GLU A 93 2.52 -20.91 -11.03
N VAL A 94 1.58 -21.82 -10.79
CA VAL A 94 0.77 -22.42 -11.85
C VAL A 94 -0.46 -21.55 -12.10
N ILE A 95 -0.42 -20.74 -13.15
CA ILE A 95 -1.52 -19.87 -13.55
C ILE A 95 -2.13 -20.44 -14.84
N GLY A 96 -3.39 -20.87 -14.76
CA GLY A 96 -4.10 -21.47 -15.91
C GLY A 96 -3.48 -22.78 -16.41
N GLY A 97 -2.90 -23.58 -15.51
CA GLY A 97 -2.27 -24.87 -15.84
C GLY A 97 -0.88 -24.76 -16.48
N LYS A 98 -0.29 -23.56 -16.51
CA LYS A 98 1.10 -23.33 -16.97
C LYS A 98 1.96 -22.76 -15.85
N MET A 99 3.20 -23.24 -15.77
CA MET A 99 4.20 -22.67 -14.87
C MET A 99 4.56 -21.26 -15.36
N GLN A 100 4.42 -20.25 -14.50
CA GLN A 100 4.82 -18.87 -14.76
C GLN A 100 5.72 -18.38 -13.64
N SER A 101 6.77 -17.65 -13.99
CA SER A 101 7.63 -16.98 -13.01
C SER A 101 7.09 -15.58 -12.73
N ILE A 102 6.55 -15.38 -11.53
CA ILE A 102 6.27 -14.06 -10.97
C ILE A 102 7.39 -13.66 -10.02
N TYR A 103 7.47 -12.39 -9.62
CA TYR A 103 8.48 -11.94 -8.66
C TYR A 103 7.81 -11.53 -7.35
N MET A 104 8.36 -11.98 -6.23
CA MET A 104 7.82 -11.73 -4.89
C MET A 104 8.92 -11.34 -3.91
N CYS A 105 8.56 -10.56 -2.89
CA CYS A 105 9.48 -10.24 -1.81
C CYS A 105 9.71 -11.45 -0.90
N GLN A 106 10.95 -11.89 -0.77
CA GLN A 106 11.37 -13.08 -0.01
C GLN A 106 12.59 -12.73 0.84
N ALA A 107 12.80 -13.40 1.99
CA ALA A 107 14.08 -13.27 2.71
C ALA A 107 15.19 -14.08 2.03
#